data_AF-A0A815RDD1-F1
#
_entry.id   AF-A0A815RDD1-F1
#
_cell.length_a   1.000
_cell.length_b   1.000
_cell.length_c   1.000
_cell.angle_alpha   90.00
_cell.angle_beta   90.00
_cell.angle_gamma   90.00
#
_symmetry.space_group_name_H-M   'P 1'
#
loop_
_entity.id
_entity.type
_entity.pdbx_description
1 polymer ?
#
loop_
_entity_poly.entity_id
_entity_poly.type
_entity_poly.pdbx_seq_one_letter_code
_entity_poly.pdbx_strand_id
1 'polypeptide(L)' 'TGMTCEQYKKLHKEKNEDAILQYNLGKLSYKPCPKCRTPINKYAGCNAVRCTLCNIQFCWRCQATDEIDSSS' A
#
# COMPACT_ATOMS: atom_id res chain seq x y z
N THR A 1 -40.88 -14.48 13.40
CA THR A 1 -40.72 -13.18 14.08
C THR A 1 -40.01 -12.23 13.16
N GLY A 2 -40.68 -11.16 12.73
CA GLY A 2 -40.12 -10.16 11.80
C GLY A 2 -39.62 -8.95 12.58
N MET A 3 -38.44 -8.45 12.22
CA MET A 3 -37.88 -7.23 12.82
C MET A 3 -38.64 -6.01 12.29
N THR A 4 -38.71 -4.96 13.09
CA THR A 4 -39.34 -3.70 12.65
C THR A 4 -38.46 -2.99 11.63
N CYS A 5 -39.08 -2.17 10.77
CA CYS A 5 -38.39 -1.41 9.72
C CYS A 5 -37.29 -0.50 10.31
N GLU A 6 -37.44 -0.06 11.55
CA GLU A 6 -36.47 0.76 12.28
C GLU A 6 -35.27 -0.06 12.81
N GLN A 7 -35.50 -1.32 13.20
CA GLN A 7 -34.44 -2.27 13.57
C GLN A 7 -33.57 -2.66 12.37
N TYR A 8 -34.18 -2.85 11.18
CA TYR A 8 -33.43 -3.15 9.96
C TYR A 8 -32.49 -2.00 9.56
N LYS A 9 -32.96 -0.75 9.67
CA LYS A 9 -32.16 0.44 9.36
C LYS A 9 -30.92 0.60 10.25
N LYS A 10 -30.99 0.22 11.54
CA LYS A 10 -29.83 0.26 12.46
C LYS A 10 -28.80 -0.84 12.21
N LEU A 11 -29.21 -1.98 11.66
CA LEU A 11 -28.30 -3.10 11.38
C LEU A 11 -27.53 -2.91 10.06
N HIS A 12 -28.12 -2.17 9.11
CA HIS A 12 -27.53 -1.92 7.78
C HIS A 12 -26.87 -0.54 7.61
N LYS A 13 -26.82 0.24 8.69
CA LYS A 13 -26.08 1.52 8.79
C LYS A 13 -25.10 1.25 9.94
N GLU A 14 -23.81 1.07 9.75
CA GLU A 14 -22.86 1.96 9.10
C GLU A 14 -21.65 1.12 8.63
N LYS A 15 -21.54 0.85 7.33
CA LYS A 15 -20.20 0.69 6.74
C LYS A 15 -19.68 2.11 6.63
N ASN A 16 -18.81 2.50 7.56
CA ASN A 16 -18.23 3.82 7.62
C ASN A 16 -17.45 4.06 6.31
N GLU A 17 -18.11 4.72 5.35
CA GLU A 17 -17.57 4.98 4.01
C GLU A 17 -16.29 5.81 4.12
N ASP A 18 -16.19 6.68 5.13
CA ASP A 18 -14.97 7.43 5.45
C ASP A 18 -13.83 6.52 5.94
N ALA A 19 -14.12 5.44 6.68
CA ALA A 19 -13.12 4.45 7.07
C ALA A 19 -12.63 3.61 5.87
N ILE A 20 -13.54 3.27 4.94
CA ILE A 20 -13.18 2.62 3.68
C ILE A 20 -12.36 3.57 2.80
N LEU A 21 -12.73 4.86 2.76
CA LEU A 21 -12.01 5.88 2.02
C LEU A 21 -10.62 6.13 2.61
N GLN A 22 -10.49 6.26 3.94
CA GLN A 22 -9.19 6.37 4.63
C GLN A 22 -8.30 5.13 4.42
N TYR A 23 -8.88 3.93 4.50
CA TYR A 23 -8.17 2.68 4.22
C TYR A 23 -7.67 2.63 2.76
N ASN A 24 -8.50 3.06 1.81
CA ASN A 24 -8.12 3.09 0.38
C ASN A 24 -7.14 4.23 0.05
N LEU A 25 -7.25 5.41 0.69
CA LEU A 25 -6.31 6.52 0.51
C LEU A 25 -4.93 6.20 1.10
N GLY A 26 -4.86 5.58 2.28
CA GLY A 26 -3.59 5.11 2.86
C GLY A 26 -2.90 4.03 2.03
N LYS A 27 -3.62 3.41 1.09
CA LYS A 27 -3.11 2.41 0.15
C LYS A 27 -2.41 3.00 -1.08
N LEU A 28 -2.46 4.32 -1.31
CA LEU A 28 -1.53 5.02 -2.19
C LEU A 28 -0.16 5.09 -1.51
N SER A 29 0.42 3.93 -1.23
CA SER A 29 1.73 3.78 -0.64
C SER A 29 2.75 4.11 -1.73
N TYR A 30 3.05 5.39 -1.91
CA TYR A 30 4.29 5.79 -2.57
C TYR A 30 5.42 5.69 -1.55
N LYS A 31 6.55 5.10 -1.93
CA LYS A 31 7.78 5.13 -1.13
C LYS A 31 8.91 5.64 -1.98
N PRO A 32 9.84 6.41 -1.39
CA PRO A 32 11.00 6.90 -2.11
C PRO A 32 11.95 5.73 -2.42
N CYS A 33 12.60 5.77 -3.58
CA CYS A 33 13.72 4.88 -3.88
C CYS A 33 14.88 5.12 -2.87
N PRO A 34 15.51 4.07 -2.31
CA PRO A 34 16.62 4.23 -1.37
C PRO A 34 17.86 4.90 -2.00
N LYS A 35 18.03 4.80 -3.32
CA LYS A 35 19.19 5.34 -4.06
C LYS A 35 18.98 6.76 -4.59
N CYS A 36 17.91 6.97 -5.36
CA CYS A 36 17.65 8.26 -6.04
C CYS A 36 16.46 9.05 -5.48
N ARG A 37 15.80 8.54 -4.42
CA ARG A 37 14.67 9.18 -3.72
C ARG A 37 13.41 9.41 -4.58
N THR A 38 13.39 8.95 -5.82
CA THR A 38 12.22 9.08 -6.69
C THR A 38 11.00 8.36 -6.10
N PRO A 39 9.79 8.93 -6.16
CA PRO A 39 8.59 8.28 -5.67
C PRO A 39 8.25 7.08 -6.54
N ILE A 40 8.23 5.90 -5.93
CA ILE A 40 7.84 4.66 -6.59
C ILE A 40 6.44 4.29 -6.12
N ASN A 41 5.56 3.91 -7.05
CA ASN A 41 4.25 3.33 -6.74
C ASN A 41 4.38 1.80 -6.74
N LYS A 42 3.86 1.13 -5.71
CA LYS A 42 3.93 -0.33 -5.60
C LYS A 42 2.79 -0.99 -6.36
N TYR A 43 3.12 -1.93 -7.23
CA TYR A 43 2.16 -2.90 -7.75
C TYR A 43 1.84 -3.96 -6.67
N ALA A 44 0.55 -4.24 -6.49
CA ALA A 44 0.10 -5.22 -5.50
C ALA A 44 0.72 -6.61 -5.77
N GLY A 45 1.07 -7.35 -4.72
CA GLY A 45 1.54 -8.74 -4.83
C GLY A 45 3.03 -9.00 -4.56
N CYS A 46 3.96 -8.17 -5.06
CA CYS A 46 5.41 -8.43 -4.89
C CYS A 46 6.11 -7.37 -4.02
N ASN A 47 7.08 -7.77 -3.19
CA ASN A 47 7.90 -6.84 -2.39
C ASN A 47 9.17 -6.40 -3.10
N ALA A 48 9.62 -7.11 -4.14
CA ALA A 48 10.74 -6.68 -4.96
C ALA A 48 10.26 -5.60 -5.94
N VAL A 49 10.90 -4.44 -5.89
CA VAL A 49 10.55 -3.27 -6.71
C VAL A 49 11.80 -2.77 -7.41
N ARG A 50 11.66 -2.45 -8.70
CA ARG A 50 12.73 -1.90 -9.52
C ARG A 50 12.46 -0.43 -9.79
N CYS A 51 13.44 0.42 -9.49
CA CYS A 51 13.35 1.85 -9.78
C CYS A 51 13.45 2.10 -11.29
N THR A 52 12.54 2.89 -11.87
CA THR A 52 12.57 3.23 -13.30
C THR A 52 13.60 4.30 -13.64
N LEU A 53 14.05 5.10 -12.67
CA LEU A 53 15.05 6.16 -12.91
C LEU A 53 16.49 5.67 -12.77
N CYS A 54 16.80 4.96 -11.69
CA CYS A 54 18.18 4.49 -11.43
C CYS A 54 18.36 2.99 -11.64
N ASN A 55 17.31 2.27 -12.06
CA ASN A 55 17.33 0.83 -12.35
C ASN A 55 17.73 -0.09 -11.19
N ILE A 56 17.78 0.41 -9.95
CA ILE A 56 18.09 -0.41 -8.78
C ILE A 56 16.89 -1.29 -8.39
N GLN A 57 17.17 -2.53 -8.04
CA GLN A 57 16.19 -3.43 -7.41
C GLN A 57 16.33 -3.37 -5.89
N PHE A 58 15.20 -3.24 -5.21
CA PHE A 58 15.17 -3.18 -3.75
C PHE A 58 13.89 -3.78 -3.17
N CYS A 59 13.97 -4.21 -1.91
CA CYS A 59 12.82 -4.66 -1.17
C CYS A 59 11.99 -3.46 -0.68
N TRP A 60 10.73 -3.38 -1.11
CA TRP A 60 9.79 -2.34 -0.70
C TRP A 60 9.51 -2.30 0.81
N ARG A 61 9.54 -3.47 1.46
CA ARG A 61 9.26 -3.61 2.89
C ARG A 61 10.45 -3.18 3.75
N CYS A 62 11.65 -3.62 3.36
CA CYS A 62 12.87 -3.42 4.15
C CYS A 62 13.73 -2.25 3.66
N GLN A 63 13.45 -1.70 2.48
CA GLN A 63 14.26 -0.71 1.76
C GLN A 63 15.73 -1.11 1.50
N ALA A 64 16.05 -2.40 1.59
CA ALA A 64 17.37 -2.94 1.26
C ALA A 64 17.52 -3.11 -0.26
N THR A 65 18.66 -2.67 -0.80
CA THR A 65 19.06 -2.83 -2.20
C THR A 65 19.84 -4.14 -2.38
N ASP A 66 19.64 -4.84 -3.49
CA ASP A 66 20.40 -6.06 -3.84
C ASP A 66 21.83 -5.76 -4.34
N GLU A 67 22.34 -4.55 -4.10
CA GLU A 67 23.74 -4.22 -4.39
C GLU A 67 24.61 -4.87 -3.32
N ILE A 68 24.80 -6.19 -3.48
CA ILE A 68 26.00 -6.88 -3.09
C ILE A 68 27.13 -6.06 -3.68
N ASP A 69 27.77 -5.26 -2.84
CA ASP A 69 29.12 -4.79 -3.04
C ASP A 69 29.97 -6.03 -3.38
N SER A 70 30.07 -6.29 -4.69
CA SER A 70 31.03 -7.22 -5.25
C SER A 70 32.37 -6.51 -5.21
N SER A 71 32.83 -6.22 -4.00
CA SER A 71 34.20 -5.79 -3.73
C SER A 71 34.73 -6.75 -2.68
N SER A 72 35.47 -7.72 -3.21
CA SER A 72 36.47 -8.49 -2.47
C SER A 72 37.40 -7.60 -1.66
#